data_AF-A0A7X7FK66-F1
#
_entry.id   AF-A0A7X7FK66-F1
#
_cell.length_a   1.000
_cell.length_b   1.000
_cell.length_c   1.000
_cell.angle_alpha   90.00
_cell.angle_beta   90.00
_cell.angle_gamma   90.00
#
_symmetry.space_group_name_H-M   'P 1'
#
loop_
_entity.id
_entity.type
_entity.pdbx_description
1 polymer ?
#
loop_
_entity_poly.entity_id
_entity_poly.type
_entity_poly.pdbx_seq_one_letter_code
_entity_poly.pdbx_strand_id
1 'polypeptide(L)'
;RLPAAAFGTEPAFFDILHIKIARGRPLQLVDEAEAAKVCVIGDELRAKLFAHEDPLGETVYVDRPATPLTPYKVVGVLERTQTAGQPAKGLGERDINSELFIPLSTADRLYGDLLIRVTSGSYERSQVTFSDFYVQVDEIDNVIPVSEMVRQALSHLHDKADYTVKVPLERLRLAESEKRRRQITMGCIAGISLLVGGIGIMNIMLATVTERTREIGIRRALGAKRRHIVMQFLIESLMLSTVGGMIGIVCGSAGAHLITNWVGWPTVIHNWTILCSFGLALAVGLFFGIYPAANAARLDPIEALRQT
;
A
#
# COMPACT_ATOMS: atom_id res chain seq x y z
N ARG A 1 -31.41 28.55 -3.34
CA ARG A 1 -30.07 28.86 -3.90
C ARG A 1 -29.05 28.59 -2.81
N LEU A 2 -28.08 27.72 -3.06
CA LEU A 2 -27.02 27.38 -2.10
C LEU A 2 -25.69 27.95 -2.61
N PRO A 3 -24.82 28.48 -1.74
CA PRO A 3 -23.46 28.82 -2.14
C PRO A 3 -22.68 27.51 -2.34
N ALA A 4 -22.42 27.18 -3.60
CA ALA A 4 -21.61 26.04 -4.01
C ALA A 4 -20.80 26.42 -5.26
N ALA A 5 -19.57 25.90 -5.36
CA ALA A 5 -18.72 26.11 -6.51
C ALA A 5 -18.89 24.95 -7.51
N ALA A 6 -18.85 25.28 -8.80
CA ALA A 6 -18.85 24.32 -9.89
C ALA A 6 -17.45 24.29 -10.52
N PHE A 7 -16.90 23.09 -10.71
CA PHE A 7 -15.55 22.88 -11.21
C PHE A 7 -15.55 22.06 -12.50
N GLY A 8 -14.84 22.55 -13.51
CA GLY A 8 -14.46 21.79 -14.68
C GLY A 8 -13.35 20.81 -14.34
N THR A 9 -13.57 19.52 -14.57
CA THR A 9 -12.58 18.47 -14.31
C THR A 9 -12.59 17.46 -15.44
N GLU A 10 -11.41 16.98 -15.82
CA GLU A 10 -11.28 15.83 -16.71
C GLU A 10 -11.72 14.55 -15.99
N PRO A 11 -12.18 13.52 -16.73
CA PRO A 11 -12.52 12.21 -16.17
C PRO A 11 -11.43 11.60 -15.28
N ALA A 12 -10.15 11.79 -15.63
CA ALA A 12 -9.01 11.26 -14.89
C ALA A 12 -8.86 11.85 -13.48
N PHE A 13 -9.49 12.99 -13.19
CA PHE A 13 -9.45 13.63 -11.88
C PHE A 13 -9.90 12.69 -10.74
N PHE A 14 -10.98 11.93 -10.97
CA PHE A 14 -11.51 11.02 -9.95
C PHE A 14 -10.54 9.86 -9.67
N ASP A 15 -9.86 9.37 -10.71
CA ASP A 15 -8.90 8.27 -10.60
C ASP A 15 -7.60 8.71 -9.91
N ILE A 16 -7.03 9.85 -10.32
CA ILE A 16 -5.79 10.41 -9.76
C ILE A 16 -5.94 10.74 -8.27
N LEU A 17 -7.10 11.26 -7.88
CA LEU A 17 -7.38 11.60 -6.48
C LEU A 17 -8.02 10.45 -5.69
N HIS A 18 -8.20 9.28 -6.30
CA HIS A 18 -8.89 8.12 -5.73
C HIS A 18 -10.26 8.47 -5.10
N ILE A 19 -10.99 9.39 -5.72
CA ILE A 19 -12.33 9.81 -5.28
C ILE A 19 -13.33 8.73 -5.71
N LYS A 20 -14.02 8.16 -4.72
CA LYS A 20 -15.01 7.12 -4.96
C LYS A 20 -16.39 7.71 -5.26
N ILE A 21 -17.10 7.06 -6.18
CA ILE A 21 -18.50 7.37 -6.50
C ILE A 21 -19.38 6.42 -5.68
N ALA A 22 -20.23 6.97 -4.81
CA ALA A 22 -21.17 6.17 -4.04
C ALA A 22 -22.37 5.70 -4.88
N ARG A 23 -22.84 6.56 -5.80
CA ARG A 23 -24.01 6.28 -6.66
C ARG A 23 -23.82 6.84 -8.06
N GLY A 24 -24.31 6.13 -9.06
CA GLY A 24 -24.21 6.55 -10.46
C GLY A 24 -22.84 6.24 -11.06
N ARG A 25 -22.32 7.17 -11.86
CA ARG A 25 -21.02 7.03 -12.56
C ARG A 25 -20.18 8.31 -12.45
N PRO A 26 -18.85 8.21 -12.56
CA PRO A 26 -17.99 9.39 -12.74
C PRO A 26 -18.23 10.03 -14.12
N LEU A 27 -17.62 11.20 -14.33
CA LEU A 27 -17.53 11.80 -15.66
C LEU A 27 -16.74 10.87 -16.59
N GLN A 28 -17.20 10.73 -17.83
CA GLN A 28 -16.60 9.85 -18.83
C GLN A 28 -15.96 10.67 -19.96
N LEU A 29 -15.04 10.06 -20.70
CA LEU A 29 -14.42 10.67 -21.88
C LEU A 29 -15.43 11.12 -22.94
N VAL A 30 -16.59 10.46 -23.02
CA VAL A 30 -17.68 10.87 -23.93
C VAL A 30 -18.34 12.18 -23.47
N ASP A 31 -18.54 12.35 -22.15
CA ASP A 31 -19.11 13.59 -21.61
C ASP A 31 -18.16 14.78 -21.87
N GLU A 32 -16.85 14.51 -21.79
CA GLU A 32 -15.78 15.46 -22.09
C GLU A 32 -15.71 15.78 -23.60
N ALA A 33 -15.79 14.77 -24.48
CA ALA A 33 -15.75 14.98 -25.92
C ALA A 33 -16.97 15.77 -26.45
N GLU A 34 -18.15 15.56 -25.87
CA GLU A 34 -19.40 16.22 -26.30
C GLU A 34 -19.67 17.55 -25.59
N ALA A 35 -18.84 17.95 -24.61
CA ALA A 35 -19.13 19.04 -23.68
C ALA A 35 -20.55 18.89 -23.09
N ALA A 36 -20.84 17.68 -22.59
CA ALA A 36 -22.15 17.31 -22.10
C ALA A 36 -22.49 18.06 -20.79
N LYS A 37 -23.73 18.56 -20.70
CA LYS A 37 -24.24 19.24 -19.50
C LYS A 37 -24.64 18.24 -18.41
N VAL A 38 -23.66 17.48 -17.93
CA VAL A 38 -23.80 16.52 -16.83
C VAL A 38 -22.94 16.94 -15.65
N CYS A 39 -23.29 16.49 -14.45
CA CYS A 39 -22.51 16.77 -13.26
C CYS A 39 -22.43 15.59 -12.28
N VAL A 40 -21.34 15.57 -11.52
CA VAL A 40 -21.16 14.74 -10.34
C VAL A 40 -21.21 15.65 -9.12
N ILE A 41 -21.98 15.29 -8.11
CA ILE A 41 -22.18 16.13 -6.91
C ILE A 41 -21.55 15.51 -5.67
N GLY A 42 -20.99 16.36 -4.81
CA GLY A 42 -20.53 15.95 -3.48
C GLY A 42 -21.69 15.50 -2.58
N ASP A 43 -21.39 14.64 -1.60
CA ASP A 43 -22.42 14.09 -0.69
C ASP A 43 -23.14 15.16 0.15
N GLU A 44 -22.43 16.21 0.59
CA GLU A 44 -23.03 17.28 1.37
C GLU A 44 -23.93 18.17 0.50
N LEU A 45 -23.50 18.47 -0.73
CA LEU A 45 -24.32 19.20 -1.69
C LEU A 45 -25.59 18.41 -2.05
N ARG A 46 -25.47 17.09 -2.25
CA ARG A 46 -26.62 16.20 -2.41
C ARG A 46 -27.56 16.29 -1.22
N ALA A 47 -27.06 16.15 0.00
CA ALA A 47 -27.87 16.14 1.21
C ALA A 47 -28.67 17.45 1.37
N LYS A 48 -28.09 18.59 0.98
CA LYS A 48 -28.76 19.90 1.03
C LYS A 48 -29.77 20.13 -0.11
N LEU A 49 -29.51 19.60 -1.31
CA LEU A 49 -30.37 19.82 -2.48
C LEU A 49 -31.53 18.82 -2.59
N PHE A 50 -31.27 17.55 -2.29
CA PHE A 50 -32.20 16.44 -2.57
C PHE A 50 -32.66 15.70 -1.31
N ALA A 51 -32.16 16.04 -0.11
CA ALA A 51 -32.51 15.40 1.15
C ALA A 51 -32.49 13.85 1.08
N HIS A 52 -33.67 13.23 0.94
CA HIS A 52 -33.88 11.78 0.83
C HIS A 52 -34.27 11.30 -0.58
N GLU A 53 -34.46 12.20 -1.53
CA GLU A 53 -34.76 11.87 -2.93
C GLU A 53 -33.51 11.37 -3.65
N ASP A 54 -33.73 10.59 -4.72
CA ASP A 54 -32.63 10.11 -5.55
C ASP A 54 -32.15 11.26 -6.46
N PRO A 55 -30.92 11.76 -6.28
CA PRO A 55 -30.41 12.84 -7.11
C PRO A 55 -30.10 12.38 -8.54
N LEU A 56 -29.98 11.07 -8.80
CA LEU A 56 -29.55 10.58 -10.11
C LEU A 56 -30.60 10.86 -11.19
N GLY A 57 -30.15 11.52 -12.26
CA GLY A 57 -30.99 11.88 -13.39
C GLY A 57 -31.75 13.20 -13.23
N GLU A 58 -31.77 13.77 -12.02
CA GLU A 58 -32.36 15.07 -11.75
C GLU A 58 -31.51 16.22 -12.30
N THR A 59 -32.16 17.37 -12.51
CA THR A 59 -31.49 18.55 -13.08
C THR A 59 -31.17 19.57 -12.00
N VAL A 60 -29.89 19.90 -11.86
CA VAL A 60 -29.40 20.99 -11.00
C VAL A 60 -29.13 22.22 -11.86
N TYR A 61 -29.53 23.38 -11.36
CA TYR A 61 -29.33 24.66 -12.04
C TYR A 61 -28.16 25.40 -11.41
N VAL A 62 -27.14 25.70 -12.22
CA VAL A 62 -25.97 26.47 -11.79
C VAL A 62 -26.13 27.92 -12.26
N ASP A 63 -25.97 28.85 -11.32
CA ASP A 63 -26.05 30.29 -11.57
C ASP A 63 -24.80 30.78 -12.31
N ARG A 64 -24.99 31.78 -13.19
CA ARG A 64 -23.90 32.41 -13.94
C ARG A 64 -24.12 33.92 -14.02
N PRO A 65 -23.06 34.72 -13.87
CA PRO A 65 -23.14 36.13 -14.19
C PRO A 65 -23.45 36.33 -15.68
N ALA A 66 -24.43 37.18 -15.97
CA ALA A 66 -24.84 37.61 -17.31
C ALA A 66 -25.55 36.58 -18.22
N THR A 67 -25.88 35.36 -17.76
CA THR A 67 -26.70 34.39 -18.53
C THR A 67 -27.72 33.67 -17.63
N PRO A 68 -28.81 33.12 -18.19
CA PRO A 68 -29.78 32.35 -17.41
C PRO A 68 -29.16 31.07 -16.83
N LEU A 69 -29.78 30.57 -15.76
CA LEU A 69 -29.43 29.34 -15.07
C LEU A 69 -29.17 28.20 -16.07
N THR A 70 -27.99 27.56 -15.97
CA THR A 70 -27.64 26.45 -16.84
C THR A 70 -28.07 25.12 -16.20
N PRO A 71 -28.88 24.30 -16.86
CA PRO A 71 -29.26 22.98 -16.35
C PRO A 71 -28.13 21.97 -16.54
N TYR A 72 -27.83 21.21 -15.50
CA TYR A 72 -26.93 20.06 -15.51
C TYR A 72 -27.65 18.83 -14.97
N LYS A 73 -27.54 17.71 -15.67
CA LYS A 73 -28.10 16.43 -15.22
C LYS A 73 -27.12 15.73 -14.28
N VAL A 74 -27.57 15.35 -13.09
CA VAL A 74 -26.74 14.61 -12.13
C VAL A 74 -26.55 13.17 -12.61
N VAL A 75 -25.30 12.77 -12.83
CA VAL A 75 -24.94 11.41 -13.28
C VAL A 75 -24.21 10.61 -12.20
N GLY A 76 -23.72 11.28 -11.15
CA GLY A 76 -23.00 10.63 -10.07
C GLY A 76 -23.04 11.42 -8.76
N VAL A 77 -22.84 10.70 -7.66
CA VAL A 77 -22.70 11.23 -6.30
C VAL A 77 -21.43 10.67 -5.69
N LEU A 78 -20.60 11.55 -5.14
CA LEU A 78 -19.39 11.16 -4.43
C LEU A 78 -19.70 10.39 -3.15
N GLU A 79 -18.85 9.42 -2.83
CA GLU A 79 -18.80 8.85 -1.49
C GLU A 79 -18.30 9.91 -0.50
N ARG A 80 -18.98 10.03 0.65
CA ARG A 80 -18.62 11.00 1.68
C ARG A 80 -17.19 10.75 2.13
N THR A 81 -16.28 11.62 1.71
CA THR A 81 -14.89 11.54 2.14
C THR A 81 -14.78 12.36 3.42
N GLN A 82 -14.25 11.77 4.49
CA GLN A 82 -14.02 12.47 5.77
C GLN A 82 -12.54 12.37 6.16
N THR A 83 -11.99 13.48 6.64
CA THR A 83 -10.69 13.50 7.32
C THR A 83 -10.96 13.87 8.78
N ALA A 84 -10.84 12.91 9.70
CA ALA A 84 -10.96 13.06 11.17
C ALA A 84 -11.59 14.40 11.67
N GLY A 85 -12.92 14.50 11.61
CA GLY A 85 -13.66 15.64 12.17
C GLY A 85 -13.73 16.91 11.32
N GLN A 86 -13.17 16.90 10.10
CA GLN A 86 -13.24 17.99 9.13
C GLN A 86 -13.79 17.49 7.78
N PRO A 87 -14.45 18.36 6.98
CA PRO A 87 -14.76 18.06 5.59
C PRO A 87 -13.48 17.60 4.87
N ALA A 88 -13.57 16.51 4.10
CA ALA A 88 -12.39 16.03 3.39
C ALA A 88 -11.94 17.09 2.40
N LYS A 89 -10.75 17.61 2.70
CA LYS A 89 -10.06 18.51 1.82
C LYS A 89 -9.31 17.71 0.77
N GLY A 90 -9.64 17.92 -0.51
CA GLY A 90 -8.89 17.37 -1.65
C GLY A 90 -7.45 17.91 -1.69
N LEU A 91 -6.68 17.51 -2.71
CA LEU A 91 -5.45 18.24 -2.99
C LEU A 91 -5.82 19.71 -3.26
N GLY A 92 -5.14 20.65 -2.58
CA GLY A 92 -5.48 22.07 -2.65
C GLY A 92 -6.35 22.63 -1.53
N GLU A 93 -6.62 21.86 -0.45
CA GLU A 93 -7.39 22.31 0.73
C GLU A 93 -8.91 22.57 0.50
N ARG A 94 -9.49 22.00 -0.55
CA ARG A 94 -10.88 22.24 -1.02
C ARG A 94 -11.86 21.19 -0.50
N ASP A 95 -13.07 21.57 -0.10
CA ASP A 95 -14.07 20.61 0.38
C ASP A 95 -14.85 19.98 -0.78
N ILE A 96 -14.39 18.81 -1.22
CA ILE A 96 -15.00 18.08 -2.35
C ILE A 96 -16.44 17.62 -2.06
N ASN A 97 -16.89 17.60 -0.80
CA ASN A 97 -18.24 17.15 -0.46
C ASN A 97 -19.32 18.21 -0.72
N SER A 98 -18.95 19.50 -0.74
CA SER A 98 -19.87 20.62 -0.93
C SER A 98 -19.82 21.22 -2.35
N GLU A 99 -19.08 20.57 -3.25
CA GLU A 99 -18.79 21.05 -4.61
C GLU A 99 -19.52 20.23 -5.69
N LEU A 100 -19.60 20.81 -6.88
CA LEU A 100 -20.19 20.22 -8.08
C LEU A 100 -19.12 20.11 -9.18
N PHE A 101 -19.01 18.95 -9.80
CA PHE A 101 -18.01 18.64 -10.84
C PHE A 101 -18.69 18.48 -12.19
N ILE A 102 -18.19 19.17 -13.21
CA ILE A 102 -18.65 19.15 -14.60
C ILE A 102 -17.48 18.84 -15.54
N PRO A 103 -17.72 18.35 -16.77
CA PRO A 103 -16.64 18.16 -17.74
C PRO A 103 -15.88 19.46 -17.99
N LEU A 104 -14.56 19.38 -18.14
CA LEU A 104 -13.69 20.55 -18.30
C LEU A 104 -14.05 21.35 -19.56
N SER A 105 -14.20 20.67 -20.68
CA SER A 105 -14.75 21.19 -21.95
C SER A 105 -16.08 21.92 -21.80
N THR A 106 -16.96 21.45 -20.91
CA THR A 106 -18.24 22.10 -20.63
C THR A 106 -18.02 23.38 -19.82
N ALA A 107 -17.08 23.35 -18.88
CA ALA A 107 -16.66 24.54 -18.15
C ALA A 107 -16.04 25.57 -19.10
N ASP A 108 -15.08 25.17 -19.93
CA ASP A 108 -14.37 26.03 -20.88
C ASP A 108 -15.31 26.66 -21.91
N ARG A 109 -16.18 25.84 -22.53
CA ARG A 109 -17.13 26.31 -23.55
C ARG A 109 -18.14 27.33 -23.02
N LEU A 110 -18.51 27.19 -21.74
CA LEU A 110 -19.65 27.91 -21.21
C LEU A 110 -19.31 29.01 -20.19
N TYR A 111 -18.18 28.90 -19.49
CA TYR A 111 -17.68 29.92 -18.54
C TYR A 111 -16.40 30.61 -19.05
N GLY A 112 -15.62 29.97 -19.95
CA GLY A 112 -14.29 30.43 -20.34
C GLY A 112 -13.33 30.51 -19.14
N ASP A 113 -12.27 31.31 -19.23
CA ASP A 113 -11.23 31.49 -18.19
C ASP A 113 -11.70 32.25 -16.92
N LEU A 114 -13.01 32.42 -16.71
CA LEU A 114 -13.55 33.32 -15.68
C LEU A 114 -13.82 32.59 -14.35
N LEU A 115 -12.98 32.82 -13.34
CA LEU A 115 -13.32 32.50 -11.94
C LEU A 115 -14.20 33.61 -11.35
N ILE A 116 -15.39 33.23 -10.94
CA ILE A 116 -16.35 34.12 -10.28
C ILE A 116 -16.54 33.58 -8.86
N ARG A 117 -15.87 34.21 -7.88
CA ARG A 117 -16.05 33.88 -6.47
C ARG A 117 -17.06 34.84 -5.87
N VAL A 118 -18.29 34.36 -5.65
CA VAL A 118 -19.34 35.16 -4.98
C VAL A 118 -19.31 34.83 -3.49
N THR A 119 -18.69 35.69 -2.68
CA THR A 119 -18.75 35.59 -1.22
C THR A 119 -19.50 36.80 -0.68
N SER A 120 -20.67 36.58 -0.06
CA SER A 120 -21.44 37.51 0.76
C SER A 120 -21.16 39.02 0.54
N GLY A 121 -21.48 39.53 -0.65
CA GLY A 121 -21.44 40.96 -0.95
C GLY A 121 -20.15 41.51 -1.58
N SER A 122 -19.09 40.72 -1.81
CA SER A 122 -17.95 41.11 -2.65
C SER A 122 -17.97 40.36 -4.00
N TYR A 123 -17.78 41.13 -5.08
CA TYR A 123 -17.58 40.61 -6.43
C TYR A 123 -16.08 40.59 -6.72
N GLU A 124 -15.46 39.42 -6.63
CA GLU A 124 -14.06 39.24 -7.04
C GLU A 124 -14.03 38.48 -8.38
N ARG A 125 -13.63 39.19 -9.43
CA ARG A 125 -13.51 38.67 -10.80
C ARG A 125 -12.03 38.37 -11.04
N SER A 126 -11.66 37.10 -10.99
CA SER A 126 -10.30 36.65 -11.28
C SER A 126 -10.31 35.81 -12.55
N GLN A 127 -9.38 36.03 -13.48
CA GLN A 127 -9.25 35.23 -14.68
C GLN A 127 -8.18 34.17 -14.41
N VAL A 128 -8.57 32.89 -14.38
CA VAL A 128 -7.66 31.77 -14.10
C VAL A 128 -7.99 30.67 -15.08
N THR A 129 -7.10 30.49 -16.06
CA THR A 129 -7.25 29.50 -17.14
C THR A 129 -7.17 28.06 -16.63
N PHE A 130 -6.37 27.79 -15.58
CA PHE A 130 -6.37 26.50 -14.87
C PHE A 130 -6.18 26.71 -13.38
N SER A 131 -7.09 26.15 -12.56
CA SER A 131 -7.03 26.33 -11.10
C SER A 131 -6.02 25.41 -10.42
N ASP A 132 -5.89 24.17 -10.87
CA ASP A 132 -4.95 23.17 -10.36
C ASP A 132 -4.58 22.19 -11.49
N PHE A 133 -3.34 21.70 -11.50
CA PHE A 133 -2.88 20.62 -12.37
C PHE A 133 -2.32 19.50 -11.50
N TYR A 134 -2.86 18.28 -11.66
CA TYR A 134 -2.45 17.12 -10.88
C TYR A 134 -1.49 16.26 -11.68
N VAL A 135 -0.34 15.96 -11.09
CA VAL A 135 0.66 15.06 -11.66
C VAL A 135 0.74 13.82 -10.78
N GLN A 136 0.36 12.68 -11.34
CA GLN A 136 0.59 11.39 -10.72
C GLN A 136 1.98 10.89 -11.08
N VAL A 137 2.69 10.34 -10.09
CA VAL A 137 4.03 9.77 -10.25
C VAL A 137 3.97 8.31 -9.82
N ASP A 138 4.60 7.43 -10.59
CA ASP A 138 4.52 5.98 -10.39
C ASP A 138 5.15 5.52 -9.06
N GLU A 139 6.28 6.15 -8.69
CA GLU A 139 7.04 5.80 -7.49
C GLU A 139 7.25 7.02 -6.59
N ILE A 140 7.17 6.79 -5.27
CA ILE A 140 7.36 7.82 -4.25
C ILE A 140 8.76 8.46 -4.37
N ASP A 141 9.79 7.65 -4.67
CA ASP A 141 11.17 8.09 -4.79
C ASP A 141 11.36 9.07 -5.95
N ASN A 142 10.52 8.98 -6.98
CA ASN A 142 10.54 9.85 -8.15
C ASN A 142 9.75 11.16 -7.94
N VAL A 143 8.97 11.29 -6.86
CA VAL A 143 8.13 12.48 -6.64
C VAL A 143 8.96 13.76 -6.52
N ILE A 144 10.10 13.72 -5.81
CA ILE A 144 10.97 14.90 -5.68
C ILE A 144 11.60 15.26 -7.03
N PRO A 145 12.32 14.35 -7.72
CA PRO A 145 12.89 14.62 -9.04
C PRO A 145 11.86 15.15 -10.05
N VAL A 146 10.67 14.54 -10.10
CA VAL A 146 9.61 14.97 -11.01
C VAL A 146 9.09 16.36 -10.62
N SER A 147 8.93 16.65 -9.33
CA SER A 147 8.48 17.99 -8.91
C SER A 147 9.49 19.10 -9.24
N GLU A 148 10.79 18.81 -9.20
CA GLU A 148 11.84 19.72 -9.61
C GLU A 148 11.86 19.91 -11.12
N MET A 149 11.70 18.82 -11.88
CA MET A 149 11.56 18.86 -13.33
C MET A 149 10.35 19.68 -13.76
N VAL A 150 9.20 19.50 -13.11
CA VAL A 150 7.98 20.29 -13.36
C VAL A 150 8.21 21.76 -13.03
N ARG A 151 8.86 22.07 -11.90
CA ARG A 151 9.20 23.44 -11.53
C ARG A 151 10.12 24.10 -12.56
N GLN A 152 11.12 23.37 -13.06
CA GLN A 152 12.05 23.87 -14.07
C GLN A 152 11.38 24.02 -15.44
N ALA A 153 10.50 23.10 -15.84
CA ALA A 153 9.74 23.22 -17.08
C ALA A 153 8.83 24.46 -17.04
N LEU A 154 8.10 24.65 -15.94
CA LEU A 154 7.24 25.82 -15.75
C LEU A 154 8.04 27.13 -15.72
N SER A 155 9.25 27.14 -15.15
CA SER A 155 10.08 28.36 -15.12
C SER A 155 10.62 28.77 -16.50
N HIS A 156 10.75 27.83 -17.44
CA HIS A 156 11.18 28.14 -18.82
C HIS A 156 10.00 28.48 -19.73
N LEU A 157 8.82 27.93 -19.46
CA LEU A 157 7.63 28.09 -20.29
C LEU A 157 6.74 29.28 -19.85
N HIS A 158 6.89 29.75 -18.61
CA HIS A 158 6.14 30.88 -18.07
C HIS A 158 7.06 32.00 -17.56
N ASP A 159 6.94 33.17 -18.17
CA ASP A 159 7.71 34.38 -17.81
C ASP A 159 7.26 35.00 -16.46
N LYS A 160 6.09 34.59 -15.93
CA LYS A 160 5.54 35.07 -14.66
C LYS A 160 5.50 33.94 -13.63
N ALA A 161 5.90 34.25 -12.40
CA ALA A 161 5.86 33.31 -11.28
C ALA A 161 4.47 33.30 -10.61
N ASP A 162 3.45 32.86 -11.35
CA ASP A 162 2.06 32.76 -10.89
C ASP A 162 1.63 31.34 -10.49
N TYR A 163 2.56 30.38 -10.49
CA TYR A 163 2.32 28.99 -10.14
C TYR A 163 2.97 28.59 -8.81
N THR A 164 2.40 27.60 -8.13
CA THR A 164 3.01 26.97 -6.94
C THR A 164 2.92 25.46 -7.05
N VAL A 165 4.07 24.81 -7.19
CA VAL A 165 4.15 23.34 -7.14
C VAL A 165 4.09 22.89 -5.68
N LYS A 166 2.96 22.30 -5.29
CA LYS A 166 2.74 21.72 -3.95
C LYS A 166 2.99 20.22 -3.98
N VAL A 167 3.99 19.76 -3.23
CA VAL A 167 4.27 18.34 -3.03
C VAL A 167 3.89 17.98 -1.59
N PRO A 168 2.99 17.02 -1.36
CA PRO A 168 2.62 16.58 -0.01
C PRO A 168 3.72 15.68 0.62
N LEU A 169 4.96 16.20 0.69
CA LEU A 169 6.16 15.53 1.19
C LEU A 169 5.99 14.94 2.59
N GLU A 170 5.28 15.63 3.47
CA GLU A 170 5.02 15.18 4.84
C GLU A 170 4.20 13.89 4.86
N ARG A 171 3.16 13.79 4.02
CA ARG A 171 2.32 12.58 3.94
C ARG A 171 3.09 11.41 3.35
N LEU A 172 3.94 11.66 2.36
CA LEU A 172 4.80 10.66 1.75
C LEU A 172 5.84 10.11 2.76
N ARG A 173 6.52 11.00 3.49
CA ARG A 173 7.49 10.61 4.53
C ARG A 173 6.83 9.84 5.67
N LEU A 174 5.63 10.24 6.08
CA LEU A 174 4.85 9.50 7.08
C LEU A 174 4.54 8.08 6.57
N ALA A 175 3.99 7.94 5.36
CA ALA A 175 3.68 6.63 4.78
C ALA A 175 4.92 5.73 4.66
N GLU A 176 6.07 6.28 4.23
CA GLU A 176 7.34 5.55 4.15
C GLU A 176 7.83 5.11 5.54
N SER A 177 7.78 6.01 6.52
CA SER A 177 8.18 5.70 7.89
C SER A 177 7.30 4.62 8.54
N GLU A 178 5.99 4.63 8.26
CA GLU A 178 5.06 3.61 8.75
C GLU A 178 5.30 2.25 8.10
N LYS A 179 5.55 2.23 6.77
CA LYS A 179 5.92 1.02 6.04
C LYS A 179 7.20 0.42 6.63
N ARG A 180 8.23 1.24 6.84
CA ARG A 180 9.51 0.83 7.39
C ARG A 180 9.39 0.32 8.84
N ARG A 181 8.64 1.04 9.70
CA ARG A 181 8.39 0.63 11.09
C ARG A 181 7.72 -0.75 11.14
N ARG A 182 6.67 -0.95 10.35
CA ARG A 182 5.93 -2.21 10.26
C ARG A 182 6.81 -3.36 9.77
N GLN A 183 7.61 -3.10 8.74
CA GLN A 183 8.56 -4.08 8.19
C GLN A 183 9.60 -4.50 9.23
N ILE A 184 10.18 -3.54 9.96
CA ILE A 184 11.15 -3.84 11.04
C ILE A 184 10.49 -4.68 12.13
N THR A 185 9.30 -4.31 12.61
CA THR A 185 8.60 -5.08 13.65
C THR A 185 8.31 -6.51 13.20
N MET A 186 7.81 -6.71 11.97
CA MET A 186 7.59 -8.05 11.41
C MET A 186 8.89 -8.85 11.28
N GLY A 187 9.97 -8.20 10.83
CA GLY A 187 11.30 -8.80 10.75
C GLY A 187 11.83 -9.24 12.11
N CYS A 188 11.65 -8.42 13.16
CA CYS A 188 12.01 -8.77 14.53
C CYS A 188 11.20 -9.97 15.05
N ILE A 189 9.88 -9.98 14.84
CA ILE A 189 9.02 -11.10 15.25
C ILE A 189 9.47 -12.39 14.54
N ALA A 190 9.66 -12.34 13.22
CA ALA A 190 10.13 -13.47 12.44
C ALA A 190 11.51 -13.96 12.92
N GLY A 191 12.44 -13.05 13.20
CA GLY A 191 13.77 -13.37 13.72
C GLY A 191 13.74 -14.04 15.09
N ILE A 192 12.90 -13.55 16.01
CA ILE A 192 12.71 -14.18 17.34
C ILE A 192 12.09 -15.56 17.19
N SER A 193 11.05 -15.72 16.36
CA SER A 193 10.43 -17.02 16.08
C SER A 193 11.43 -18.03 15.50
N LEU A 194 12.30 -17.57 14.61
CA LEU A 194 13.36 -18.38 14.01
C LEU A 194 14.38 -18.84 15.05
N LEU A 195 14.79 -17.93 15.95
CA LEU A 195 15.72 -18.23 17.05
C LEU A 195 15.13 -19.27 18.01
N VAL A 196 13.87 -19.09 18.42
CA VAL A 196 13.16 -20.05 19.29
C VAL A 196 13.04 -21.42 18.60
N GLY A 197 12.70 -21.45 17.31
CA GLY A 197 12.67 -22.68 16.52
C GLY A 197 14.05 -23.36 16.45
N GLY A 198 15.11 -22.59 16.23
CA GLY A 198 16.49 -23.07 16.21
C GLY A 198 16.95 -23.67 17.55
N ILE A 199 16.61 -23.02 18.68
CA ILE A 199 16.84 -23.57 20.02
C ILE A 199 16.09 -24.90 20.19
N GLY A 200 14.87 -25.00 19.67
CA GLY A 200 14.09 -26.25 19.65
C GLY A 200 14.82 -27.39 18.94
N ILE A 201 15.36 -27.13 17.75
CA ILE A 201 16.17 -28.12 16.99
C ILE A 201 17.39 -28.53 17.83
N MET A 202 18.10 -27.57 18.41
CA MET A 202 19.27 -27.84 19.24
C MET A 202 18.93 -28.74 20.44
N ASN A 203 17.81 -28.47 21.13
CA ASN A 203 17.40 -29.24 22.30
C ASN A 203 17.00 -30.67 21.93
N ILE A 204 16.23 -30.86 20.85
CA ILE A 204 15.87 -32.19 20.36
C ILE A 204 17.13 -32.97 19.97
N MET A 205 18.09 -32.32 19.31
CA MET A 205 19.36 -32.94 18.94
C MET A 205 20.21 -33.29 20.15
N LEU A 206 20.30 -32.43 21.17
CA LEU A 206 21.00 -32.75 22.41
C LEU A 206 20.39 -33.96 23.12
N ALA A 207 19.05 -34.01 23.21
CA ALA A 207 18.34 -35.16 23.78
C ALA A 207 18.63 -36.45 22.99
N THR A 208 18.59 -36.38 21.65
CA THR A 208 18.88 -37.53 20.77
C THR A 208 20.31 -38.04 20.94
N VAL A 209 21.28 -37.13 21.14
CA VAL A 209 22.67 -37.50 21.42
C VAL A 209 22.78 -38.23 22.75
N THR A 210 22.07 -37.76 23.79
CA THR A 210 22.08 -38.41 25.10
C THR A 210 21.37 -39.77 25.13
N GLU A 211 20.33 -39.96 24.32
CA GLU A 211 19.65 -41.26 24.18
C GLU A 211 20.53 -42.27 23.43
N ARG A 212 21.24 -41.81 22.39
CA ARG A 212 22.09 -42.67 21.54
C ARG A 212 23.56 -42.71 21.97
N THR A 213 23.89 -42.27 23.19
CA THR A 213 25.28 -42.14 23.68
C THR A 213 26.07 -43.45 23.55
N ARG A 214 25.46 -44.58 23.93
CA ARG A 214 26.08 -45.91 23.87
C ARG A 214 26.40 -46.33 22.44
N GLU A 215 25.50 -46.08 21.48
CA GLU A 215 25.73 -46.40 20.07
C GLU A 215 26.90 -45.60 19.48
N ILE A 216 26.98 -44.31 19.83
CA ILE A 216 28.08 -43.42 19.42
C ILE A 216 29.41 -43.93 19.99
N GLY A 217 29.41 -44.35 21.27
CA GLY A 217 30.57 -44.95 21.95
C GLY A 217 31.09 -46.20 21.23
N ILE A 218 30.19 -47.12 20.86
CA ILE A 218 30.53 -48.34 20.11
C ILE A 218 31.15 -47.99 18.75
N ARG A 219 30.56 -47.06 17.98
CA ARG A 219 31.10 -46.63 16.68
C ARG A 219 32.50 -46.02 16.81
N ARG A 220 32.70 -45.20 17.85
CA ARG A 220 34.00 -44.57 18.13
C ARG A 220 35.04 -45.60 18.57
N ALA A 221 34.68 -46.60 19.38
CA ALA A 221 35.56 -47.70 19.78
C ALA A 221 35.99 -48.58 18.60
N LEU A 222 35.10 -48.77 17.62
CA LEU A 222 35.39 -49.47 16.36
C LEU A 222 36.21 -48.63 15.35
N GLY A 223 36.62 -47.41 15.74
CA GLY A 223 37.53 -46.56 14.94
C GLY A 223 36.86 -45.44 14.14
N ALA A 224 35.57 -45.14 14.34
CA ALA A 224 34.94 -44.01 13.66
C ALA A 224 35.62 -42.68 14.06
N LYS A 225 36.01 -41.88 13.06
CA LYS A 225 36.58 -40.54 13.29
C LYS A 225 35.49 -39.58 13.78
N ARG A 226 35.88 -38.57 14.57
CA ARG A 226 34.97 -37.51 15.07
C ARG A 226 34.15 -36.88 13.95
N ARG A 227 34.78 -36.64 12.79
CA ARG A 227 34.12 -36.08 11.59
C ARG A 227 32.95 -36.94 11.08
N HIS A 228 33.01 -38.27 11.20
CA HIS A 228 31.92 -39.14 10.76
C HIS A 228 30.68 -38.95 11.64
N ILE A 229 30.88 -38.84 12.96
CA ILE A 229 29.80 -38.57 13.92
C ILE A 229 29.21 -37.17 13.70
N VAL A 230 30.06 -36.16 13.53
CA VAL A 230 29.59 -34.79 13.23
C VAL A 230 28.77 -34.76 11.94
N MET A 231 29.27 -35.34 10.84
CA MET A 231 28.53 -35.36 9.56
C MET A 231 27.18 -36.07 9.68
N GLN A 232 27.08 -37.16 10.43
CA GLN A 232 25.82 -37.86 10.64
C GLN A 232 24.78 -36.94 11.28
N PHE A 233 25.12 -36.31 12.40
CA PHE A 233 24.19 -35.42 13.10
C PHE A 233 23.89 -34.13 12.33
N LEU A 234 24.85 -33.60 11.57
CA LEU A 234 24.61 -32.47 10.67
C LEU A 234 23.62 -32.84 9.55
N ILE A 235 23.75 -34.03 8.97
CA ILE A 235 22.80 -34.52 7.96
C ILE A 235 21.40 -34.71 8.57
N GLU A 236 21.30 -35.25 9.79
CA GLU A 236 20.03 -35.40 10.51
C GLU A 236 19.37 -34.02 10.78
N SER A 237 20.16 -33.04 11.23
CA SER A 237 19.70 -31.65 11.43
C SER A 237 19.27 -30.99 10.11
N LEU A 238 20.04 -31.22 9.04
CA LEU A 238 19.73 -30.69 7.72
C LEU A 238 18.44 -31.31 7.18
N MET A 239 18.26 -32.62 7.29
CA MET A 239 17.03 -33.30 6.87
C MET A 239 15.80 -32.75 7.61
N LEU A 240 15.88 -32.62 8.94
CA LEU A 240 14.81 -32.02 9.74
C LEU A 240 14.48 -30.60 9.26
N SER A 241 15.50 -29.80 8.99
CA SER A 241 15.33 -28.41 8.52
C SER A 241 14.83 -28.32 7.08
N THR A 242 15.18 -29.29 6.23
CA THR A 242 14.71 -29.39 4.85
C THR A 242 13.23 -29.72 4.83
N VAL A 243 12.80 -30.73 5.61
CA VAL A 243 11.40 -31.13 5.73
C VAL A 243 10.58 -30.02 6.38
N GLY A 244 11.06 -29.47 7.50
CA GLY A 244 10.40 -28.34 8.16
C GLY A 244 10.32 -27.10 7.27
N GLY A 245 11.38 -26.80 6.51
CA GLY A 245 11.42 -25.70 5.56
C GLY A 245 10.41 -25.87 4.41
N MET A 246 10.33 -27.07 3.82
CA MET A 246 9.32 -27.38 2.79
C MET A 246 7.90 -27.26 3.34
N ILE A 247 7.63 -27.84 4.52
CA ILE A 247 6.32 -27.72 5.18
C ILE A 247 6.00 -26.25 5.46
N GLY A 248 6.97 -25.48 5.96
CA GLY A 248 6.82 -24.06 6.22
C GLY A 248 6.49 -23.24 4.96
N ILE A 249 7.14 -23.54 3.84
CA ILE A 249 6.86 -22.89 2.54
C ILE A 249 5.44 -23.22 2.06
N VAL A 250 5.05 -24.50 2.13
CA VAL A 250 3.71 -24.95 1.73
C VAL A 250 2.64 -24.30 2.61
N CYS A 251 2.79 -24.36 3.94
CA CYS A 251 1.84 -23.76 4.87
C CYS A 251 1.81 -22.22 4.74
N GLY A 252 2.96 -21.57 4.55
CA GLY A 252 3.05 -20.12 4.39
C GLY A 252 2.40 -19.63 3.09
N SER A 253 2.64 -20.32 1.98
CA SER A 253 2.03 -20.00 0.68
C SER A 253 0.52 -20.28 0.68
N ALA A 254 0.09 -21.41 1.24
CA ALA A 254 -1.34 -21.72 1.41
C ALA A 254 -2.05 -20.69 2.30
N GLY A 255 -1.43 -20.30 3.42
CA GLY A 255 -1.94 -19.26 4.30
C GLY A 255 -2.06 -17.90 3.62
N ALA A 256 -1.06 -17.51 2.82
CA ALA A 256 -1.10 -16.28 2.03
C ALA A 256 -2.28 -16.28 1.05
N HIS A 257 -2.48 -17.37 0.29
CA HIS A 257 -3.60 -17.51 -0.64
C HIS A 257 -4.97 -17.48 0.05
N LEU A 258 -5.11 -18.11 1.23
CA LEU A 258 -6.34 -18.06 2.01
C LEU A 258 -6.66 -16.62 2.45
N ILE A 259 -5.65 -15.87 2.89
CA ILE A 259 -5.81 -14.46 3.29
C ILE A 259 -6.19 -13.59 2.07
N THR A 260 -5.58 -13.83 0.90
CA THR A 260 -5.96 -13.13 -0.34
C THR A 260 -7.46 -13.30 -0.62
N ASN A 261 -7.96 -14.53 -0.50
CA ASN A 261 -9.35 -14.84 -0.87
C ASN A 261 -10.36 -14.32 0.15
N TRP A 262 -10.02 -14.28 1.44
CA TRP A 262 -10.93 -13.80 2.48
C TRP A 262 -10.91 -12.29 2.68
N VAL A 263 -9.73 -11.66 2.57
CA VAL A 263 -9.53 -10.24 2.90
C VAL A 263 -9.40 -9.37 1.64
N GLY A 264 -9.20 -9.98 0.47
CA GLY A 264 -9.06 -9.26 -0.81
C GLY A 264 -7.74 -8.51 -0.95
N TRP A 265 -6.75 -8.76 -0.09
CA TRP A 265 -5.44 -8.12 -0.16
C TRP A 265 -4.53 -8.87 -1.14
N PRO A 266 -4.03 -8.22 -2.21
CA PRO A 266 -3.17 -8.88 -3.19
C PRO A 266 -1.81 -9.19 -2.55
N THR A 267 -1.60 -10.44 -2.14
CA THR A 267 -0.30 -10.92 -1.66
C THR A 267 0.49 -11.52 -2.82
N VAL A 268 1.60 -10.87 -3.17
CA VAL A 268 2.50 -11.33 -4.23
C VAL A 268 3.67 -12.10 -3.63
N ILE A 269 3.72 -13.40 -3.90
CA ILE A 269 4.85 -14.27 -3.52
C ILE A 269 5.83 -14.28 -4.68
N HIS A 270 7.05 -13.79 -4.45
CA HIS A 270 8.10 -13.82 -5.46
C HIS A 270 8.92 -15.12 -5.35
N ASN A 271 9.32 -15.70 -6.48
CA ASN A 271 10.08 -16.95 -6.47
C ASN A 271 11.41 -16.85 -5.69
N TRP A 272 12.04 -15.66 -5.68
CA TRP A 272 13.28 -15.44 -4.93
C TRP A 272 13.06 -15.51 -3.41
N THR A 273 11.90 -15.08 -2.89
CA THR A 273 11.63 -15.11 -1.45
C THR A 273 11.47 -16.53 -0.95
N ILE A 274 10.88 -17.43 -1.75
CA ILE A 274 10.79 -18.87 -1.44
C ILE A 274 12.19 -19.47 -1.29
N LEU A 275 13.08 -19.20 -2.26
CA LEU A 275 14.46 -19.67 -2.21
C LEU A 275 15.22 -19.13 -0.99
N CYS A 276 15.04 -17.84 -0.67
CA CYS A 276 15.65 -17.24 0.51
C CYS A 276 15.10 -17.81 1.83
N SER A 277 13.79 -18.04 1.94
CA SER A 277 13.19 -18.69 3.11
C SER A 277 13.70 -20.12 3.29
N PHE A 278 13.81 -20.88 2.20
CA PHE A 278 14.39 -22.22 2.22
C PHE A 278 15.86 -22.20 2.65
N GLY A 279 16.66 -21.32 2.05
CA GLY A 279 18.07 -21.15 2.40
C GLY A 279 18.27 -20.74 3.87
N LEU A 280 17.41 -19.87 4.38
CA LEU A 280 17.41 -19.46 5.79
C LEU A 280 17.07 -20.63 6.72
N ALA A 281 16.09 -21.47 6.37
CA ALA A 281 15.76 -22.67 7.14
C ALA A 281 16.94 -23.65 7.23
N LEU A 282 17.63 -23.90 6.11
CA LEU A 282 18.83 -24.73 6.08
C LEU A 282 19.98 -24.12 6.91
N ALA A 283 20.18 -22.81 6.80
CA ALA A 283 21.22 -22.11 7.55
C ALA A 283 21.00 -22.21 9.07
N VAL A 284 19.75 -22.07 9.53
CA VAL A 284 19.39 -22.21 10.94
C VAL A 284 19.58 -23.65 11.42
N GLY A 285 19.12 -24.63 10.64
CA GLY A 285 19.34 -26.04 10.91
C GLY A 285 20.82 -26.40 11.08
N LEU A 286 21.64 -25.90 10.16
CA LEU A 286 23.08 -26.09 10.20
C LEU A 286 23.69 -25.41 11.44
N PHE A 287 23.36 -24.14 11.68
CA PHE A 287 23.92 -23.36 12.79
C PHE A 287 23.62 -24.00 14.16
N PHE A 288 22.36 -24.33 14.42
CA PHE A 288 21.94 -24.93 15.69
C PHE A 288 22.27 -26.42 15.80
N GLY A 289 22.50 -27.12 14.68
CA GLY A 289 22.93 -28.52 14.65
C GLY A 289 24.44 -28.74 14.90
N ILE A 290 25.29 -27.74 14.61
CA ILE A 290 26.75 -27.86 14.78
C ILE A 290 27.13 -28.12 16.24
N TYR A 291 26.54 -27.39 17.18
CA TYR A 291 26.85 -27.52 18.61
C TYR A 291 26.61 -28.95 19.14
N PRO A 292 25.39 -29.54 19.03
CA PRO A 292 25.15 -30.90 19.50
C PRO A 292 25.97 -31.94 18.72
N ALA A 293 26.15 -31.78 17.41
CA ALA A 293 26.97 -32.68 16.60
C ALA A 293 28.44 -32.69 17.06
N ALA A 294 29.00 -31.52 17.37
CA ALA A 294 30.34 -31.38 17.91
C ALA A 294 30.46 -31.99 19.31
N ASN A 295 29.44 -31.82 20.15
CA ASN A 295 29.41 -32.40 21.49
C ASN A 295 29.39 -33.94 21.43
N ALA A 296 28.52 -34.50 20.58
CA ALA A 296 28.43 -35.95 20.34
C ALA A 296 29.76 -36.57 19.88
N ALA A 297 30.48 -35.87 19.01
CA ALA A 297 31.76 -36.37 18.50
C ALA A 297 32.90 -36.31 19.52
N ARG A 298 32.73 -35.58 20.64
CA ARG A 298 33.73 -35.45 21.71
C ARG A 298 33.56 -36.47 22.83
N LEU A 299 32.46 -37.23 22.86
CA LEU A 299 32.22 -38.30 23.83
C LEU A 299 33.37 -39.31 23.88
N ASP A 300 33.82 -39.64 25.09
CA ASP A 300 34.81 -40.69 25.33
C ASP A 300 34.15 -42.07 25.17
N PRO A 301 34.69 -42.96 24.30
CA PRO A 301 34.14 -44.30 24.10
C PRO A 301 34.02 -45.11 25.39
N ILE A 302 34.95 -44.94 26.34
CA ILE A 302 35.00 -45.69 27.59
C ILE A 302 33.87 -45.22 28.52
N GLU A 303 33.67 -43.91 28.64
CA GLU A 303 32.59 -43.34 29.46
C GLU A 303 31.21 -43.66 28.87
N ALA A 304 31.06 -43.58 27.54
CA ALA A 304 29.82 -43.86 26.84
C ALA A 304 29.35 -45.32 26.97
N LEU A 305 30.27 -46.27 27.20
CA LEU A 305 29.97 -47.69 27.42
C LEU A 305 29.69 -48.04 28.88
N ARG A 306 30.09 -47.17 29.82
CA ARG A 306 29.96 -47.39 31.27
C ARG A 306 28.62 -46.91 31.84
N GLN A 307 27.92 -46.01 31.13
CA GLN A 307 26.57 -45.59 31.49
C GLN A 307 25.56 -46.71 31.14
N THR A 308 25.12 -47.43 32.17
CA THR A 308 23.97 -48.36 32.18
C THR A 308 22.71 -47.66 32.62
#